data_AF-A0A2V8LDX7-F1
#
_entry.id   AF-A0A2V8LDX7-F1
#
_cell.length_a   1.000
_cell.length_b   1.000
_cell.length_c   1.000
_cell.angle_alpha   90.00
_cell.angle_beta   90.00
_cell.angle_gamma   90.00
#
_symmetry.space_group_name_H-M   'P 1'
#
loop_
_entity.id
_entity.type
_entity.pdbx_description
1 polymer ?
#
loop_
_entity_poly.entity_id
_entity_poly.type
_entity_poly.pdbx_seq_one_letter_code
_entity_poly.pdbx_strand_id
1 'polypeptide(L)'
;MSTPSPANNVNVASVSDRGLSDKRPLNEDSFLADAERGIFVVADGVGGADAGEVASQTAVDVLNEAFRQKIADGEDVEDLMELAIQRANSSIHQMALDNTRFSMMATTVVALHLDGNRATIGHVGDSRLYRLSPDGKLRRETEDHSIVEEEVRAGRMTPEQAANHPSKNVISRALGAEASVEADMKVIEVEDGSTFLLCTDGITRHLPDNELRELLTSGHNPDGICEEMKRRCYQRGAEDNLTAVIVQVGTPTFKSDAAADEERTKSYERFEMPTPDMPNISAEPRRTLTPASRVAFPGPSTTDSTSAPAIVVSQKTGGSAVLRFFVFILFLAVAAGAFYGGMRYQRRRTAQNAIAQPTPSASDPTLTNASKRAAVDVDPRKWMNDNVQPQLAKENITKPADSKDPEFLYLYGRSLMLTGSHHEAMQAFELALNNLRANSKGSLPLETEIRLADAAAGLRISKESATPRSQEASIAEEKAIGTLEEILGLTNQPSPK
;
A
#
# COMPACT_ATOMS: atom_id res chain seq x y z
N MET A 1 -25.04 31.93 26.41
CA MET A 1 -23.79 32.12 25.65
C MET A 1 -23.32 30.72 25.27
N SER A 2 -23.59 30.30 24.05
CA SER A 2 -23.15 29.00 23.55
C SER A 2 -21.63 29.07 23.41
N THR A 3 -20.91 28.22 24.14
CA THR A 3 -19.48 28.00 23.91
C THR A 3 -19.29 27.65 22.43
N PRO A 4 -18.36 28.29 21.70
CA PRO A 4 -18.09 27.92 20.32
C PRO A 4 -17.74 26.43 20.25
N SER A 5 -18.30 25.73 19.26
CA SER A 5 -17.98 24.32 19.02
C SER A 5 -16.46 24.17 18.81
N PRO A 6 -15.78 23.26 19.53
CA PRO A 6 -14.32 23.10 19.46
C PRO A 6 -13.81 22.74 18.04
N ALA A 7 -14.68 22.28 17.14
CA ALA A 7 -14.37 21.92 15.76
C ALA A 7 -13.95 23.08 14.85
N ASN A 8 -14.07 24.36 15.26
CA ASN A 8 -13.68 25.49 14.41
C ASN A 8 -12.19 25.88 14.48
N ASN A 9 -11.38 25.20 15.31
CA ASN A 9 -9.95 25.46 15.42
C ASN A 9 -9.15 24.15 15.47
N VAL A 10 -8.97 23.51 14.32
CA VAL A 10 -8.18 22.27 14.19
C VAL A 10 -6.87 22.59 13.47
N ASN A 11 -5.74 22.41 14.16
CA ASN A 11 -4.40 22.51 13.59
C ASN A 11 -3.88 21.10 13.29
N VAL A 12 -3.34 20.91 12.09
CA VAL A 12 -2.94 19.59 11.61
C VAL A 12 -1.54 19.64 11.03
N ALA A 13 -0.71 18.68 11.39
CA ALA A 13 0.57 18.43 10.74
C ALA A 13 0.73 16.93 10.50
N SER A 14 1.56 16.58 9.54
CA SER A 14 1.82 15.19 9.19
C SER A 14 3.26 15.01 8.73
N VAL A 15 3.81 13.83 9.00
CA VAL A 15 5.09 13.40 8.44
C VAL A 15 4.94 11.99 7.93
N SER A 16 5.47 11.72 6.74
CA SER A 16 5.61 10.37 6.20
C SER A 16 6.96 10.27 5.50
N ASP A 17 7.71 9.21 5.78
CA ASP A 17 9.01 8.96 5.17
C ASP A 17 9.28 7.46 5.01
N ARG A 18 10.02 7.11 3.95
CA ARG A 18 10.50 5.75 3.69
C ARG A 18 11.40 5.21 4.81
N GLY A 19 12.12 6.09 5.52
CA GLY A 19 13.12 5.70 6.50
C GLY A 19 14.47 5.36 5.87
N LEU A 20 15.30 4.58 6.59
CA LEU A 20 16.69 4.29 6.21
C LEU A 20 16.94 2.84 5.79
N SER A 21 15.98 1.94 6.02
CA SER A 21 16.15 0.51 5.77
C SER A 21 16.29 0.16 4.28
N ASP A 22 17.33 -0.59 3.92
CA ASP A 22 17.49 -1.15 2.56
C ASP A 22 16.45 -2.22 2.23
N LYS A 23 15.80 -2.80 3.26
CA LYS A 23 14.75 -3.80 3.10
C LYS A 23 13.41 -3.20 2.69
N ARG A 24 13.26 -1.87 2.84
CA ARG A 24 12.06 -1.10 2.49
C ARG A 24 12.39 -0.13 1.34
N PRO A 25 12.44 -0.61 0.08
CA PRO A 25 12.84 0.23 -1.05
C PRO A 25 11.83 1.33 -1.37
N LEU A 26 10.57 1.17 -0.93
CA LEU A 26 9.48 2.11 -1.11
C LEU A 26 8.87 2.50 0.25
N ASN A 27 8.11 3.59 0.25
CA ASN A 27 7.24 3.94 1.36
C ASN A 27 5.86 3.30 1.09
N GLU A 28 5.52 2.28 1.85
CA GLU A 28 4.26 1.54 1.76
C GLU A 28 3.19 2.13 2.69
N ASP A 29 3.53 3.16 3.49
CA ASP A 29 2.57 3.91 4.29
C ASP A 29 1.80 4.92 3.44
N SER A 30 0.52 5.13 3.78
CA SER A 30 -0.32 6.19 3.24
C SER A 30 -1.07 6.92 4.35
N PHE A 31 -1.42 8.18 4.12
CA PHE A 31 -2.22 8.96 5.08
C PHE A 31 -3.18 9.94 4.41
N LEU A 32 -4.21 10.34 5.16
CA LEU A 32 -5.11 11.45 4.86
C LEU A 32 -5.13 12.41 6.04
N ALA A 33 -5.03 13.70 5.75
CA ALA A 33 -5.16 14.75 6.73
C ALA A 33 -6.05 15.86 6.19
N ASP A 34 -7.35 15.80 6.49
CA ASP A 34 -8.34 16.75 6.01
C ASP A 34 -9.06 17.45 7.17
N ALA A 35 -8.54 18.61 7.56
CA ALA A 35 -9.11 19.42 8.63
C ALA A 35 -10.48 20.01 8.28
N GLU A 36 -10.76 20.28 6.99
CA GLU A 36 -12.02 20.90 6.57
C GLU A 36 -13.19 19.91 6.72
N ARG A 37 -12.93 18.63 6.41
CA ARG A 37 -13.90 17.54 6.53
C ARG A 37 -13.77 16.76 7.84
N GLY A 38 -12.79 17.09 8.67
CA GLY A 38 -12.55 16.46 9.96
C GLY A 38 -12.09 15.00 9.88
N ILE A 39 -11.62 14.52 8.73
CA ILE A 39 -11.23 13.11 8.52
C ILE A 39 -9.70 12.97 8.44
N PHE A 40 -9.17 12.04 9.22
CA PHE A 40 -7.76 11.72 9.31
C PHE A 40 -7.57 10.22 9.26
N VAL A 41 -6.61 9.74 8.48
CA VAL A 41 -6.36 8.30 8.28
C VAL A 41 -4.87 8.06 8.19
N VAL A 42 -4.41 6.96 8.77
CA VAL A 42 -3.07 6.41 8.56
C VAL A 42 -3.22 4.92 8.24
N ALA A 43 -2.46 4.45 7.26
CA ALA A 43 -2.47 3.07 6.80
C ALA A 43 -1.03 2.60 6.52
N ASP A 44 -0.65 1.46 7.07
CA ASP A 44 0.66 0.80 6.90
C ASP A 44 0.48 -0.39 5.97
N GLY A 45 1.03 -0.27 4.76
CA GLY A 45 0.91 -1.27 3.71
C GLY A 45 1.90 -2.39 3.88
N VAL A 46 1.42 -3.63 3.79
CA VAL A 46 2.27 -4.82 3.79
C VAL A 46 2.06 -5.62 2.50
N GLY A 47 3.15 -5.95 1.81
CA GLY A 47 3.08 -6.74 0.57
C GLY A 47 4.44 -6.95 -0.08
N GLY A 48 4.53 -7.90 -1.01
CA GLY A 48 5.70 -8.04 -1.88
C GLY A 48 5.55 -7.22 -3.17
N ALA A 49 6.66 -6.78 -3.76
CA ALA A 49 6.71 -6.16 -5.11
C ALA A 49 5.69 -5.02 -5.37
N ASP A 50 5.70 -4.00 -4.50
CA ASP A 50 4.91 -2.75 -4.53
C ASP A 50 3.43 -2.93 -4.13
N ALA A 51 3.04 -4.10 -3.64
CA ALA A 51 1.65 -4.38 -3.28
C ALA A 51 1.19 -3.64 -2.00
N GLY A 52 2.09 -3.35 -1.06
CA GLY A 52 1.77 -2.65 0.19
C GLY A 52 1.31 -1.21 -0.05
N GLU A 53 2.06 -0.44 -0.85
CA GLU A 53 1.71 0.93 -1.26
C GLU A 53 0.30 1.00 -1.87
N VAL A 54 -0.02 0.07 -2.78
CA VAL A 54 -1.33 0.02 -3.43
C VAL A 54 -2.44 -0.27 -2.41
N ALA A 55 -2.21 -1.17 -1.47
CA ALA A 55 -3.18 -1.51 -0.44
C ALA A 55 -3.46 -0.32 0.49
N SER A 56 -2.41 0.31 1.03
CA SER A 56 -2.55 1.44 1.96
C SER A 56 -3.19 2.66 1.29
N GLN A 57 -2.79 2.99 0.06
CA GLN A 57 -3.39 4.09 -0.70
C GLN A 57 -4.86 3.81 -1.02
N THR A 58 -5.22 2.56 -1.36
CA THR A 58 -6.62 2.18 -1.58
C THR A 58 -7.47 2.40 -0.34
N ALA A 59 -6.98 1.99 0.83
CA ALA A 59 -7.69 2.20 2.09
C ALA A 59 -7.96 3.69 2.32
N VAL A 60 -6.93 4.51 2.19
CA VAL A 60 -7.01 5.98 2.31
C VAL A 60 -8.01 6.57 1.30
N ASP A 61 -7.95 6.17 0.03
CA ASP A 61 -8.82 6.69 -1.03
C ASP A 61 -10.30 6.35 -0.80
N VAL A 62 -10.59 5.13 -0.34
CA VAL A 62 -11.96 4.70 -0.04
C VAL A 62 -12.53 5.50 1.13
N LEU A 63 -11.77 5.69 2.22
CA LEU A 63 -12.21 6.53 3.33
C LEU A 63 -12.36 8.00 2.90
N ASN A 64 -11.43 8.53 2.11
CA ASN A 64 -11.53 9.90 1.56
C ASN A 64 -12.80 10.10 0.71
N GLU A 65 -13.20 9.11 -0.09
CA GLU A 65 -14.43 9.16 -0.87
C GLU A 65 -15.67 9.08 0.03
N ALA A 66 -15.67 8.19 1.02
CA ALA A 66 -16.80 8.02 1.95
C ALA A 66 -17.15 9.33 2.70
N PHE A 67 -16.12 10.08 3.09
CA PHE A 67 -16.27 11.36 3.79
C PHE A 67 -16.22 12.57 2.84
N ARG A 68 -16.35 12.37 1.52
CA ARG A 68 -16.28 13.50 0.55
C ARG A 68 -17.46 14.44 0.66
N GLN A 69 -18.65 13.89 0.87
CA GLN A 69 -19.87 14.69 1.02
C GLN A 69 -20.07 15.03 2.49
N LYS A 70 -20.76 16.14 2.75
CA LYS A 70 -21.20 16.42 4.12
C LYS A 70 -22.09 15.27 4.58
N ILE A 71 -21.76 14.71 5.73
CA ILE A 71 -22.58 13.71 6.41
C ILE A 71 -23.96 14.33 6.62
N ALA A 72 -25.00 13.62 6.16
CA ALA A 72 -26.35 14.14 6.24
C ALA A 72 -26.83 14.18 7.70
N ASP A 73 -27.73 15.11 8.03
CA ASP A 73 -28.32 15.18 9.37
C ASP A 73 -28.99 13.83 9.73
N GLY A 74 -28.47 13.17 10.76
CA GLY A 74 -28.96 11.88 11.25
C GLY A 74 -28.29 10.63 10.66
N GLU A 75 -27.29 10.76 9.77
CA GLU A 75 -26.41 9.63 9.45
C GLU A 75 -25.50 9.31 10.65
N ASP A 76 -25.38 8.02 10.96
CA ASP A 76 -24.45 7.56 11.98
C ASP A 76 -23.03 7.51 11.41
N VAL A 77 -22.15 8.35 11.95
CA VAL A 77 -20.74 8.44 11.56
C VAL A 77 -20.01 7.13 11.84
N GLU A 78 -20.41 6.41 12.89
CA GLU A 78 -19.82 5.11 13.24
C GLU A 78 -20.13 4.07 12.15
N ASP A 79 -21.40 3.95 11.75
CA ASP A 79 -21.82 3.08 10.63
C ASP A 79 -21.15 3.45 9.30
N LEU A 80 -21.03 4.77 9.02
CA LEU A 80 -20.36 5.24 7.80
C LEU A 80 -18.88 4.86 7.79
N MET A 81 -18.18 5.05 8.92
CA MET A 81 -16.77 4.68 9.07
C MET A 81 -16.58 3.17 8.94
N GLU A 82 -17.41 2.36 9.61
CA GLU A 82 -17.35 0.91 9.54
C GLU A 82 -17.58 0.42 8.10
N LEU A 83 -18.61 0.94 7.43
CA LEU A 83 -18.90 0.60 6.03
C LEU A 83 -17.77 1.02 5.09
N ALA A 84 -17.11 2.16 5.34
CA ALA A 84 -15.96 2.59 4.57
C ALA A 84 -14.77 1.64 4.74
N ILE A 85 -14.49 1.19 5.96
CA ILE A 85 -13.44 0.21 6.26
C ILE A 85 -13.76 -1.15 5.60
N GLN A 86 -15.01 -1.62 5.69
CA GLN A 86 -15.44 -2.86 5.02
C GLN A 86 -15.33 -2.78 3.49
N ARG A 87 -15.64 -1.61 2.90
CA ARG A 87 -15.46 -1.35 1.46
C ARG A 87 -13.98 -1.32 1.07
N ALA A 88 -13.13 -0.72 1.90
CA ALA A 88 -11.68 -0.74 1.70
C ALA A 88 -11.16 -2.17 1.71
N ASN A 89 -11.53 -2.98 2.71
CA ASN A 89 -11.20 -4.40 2.79
C ASN A 89 -11.62 -5.15 1.52
N SER A 90 -12.89 -4.99 1.12
CA SER A 90 -13.43 -5.68 -0.06
C SER A 90 -12.68 -5.29 -1.33
N SER A 91 -12.36 -4.00 -1.49
CA SER A 91 -11.64 -3.50 -2.67
C SER A 91 -10.23 -4.08 -2.75
N ILE A 92 -9.49 -4.05 -1.64
CA ILE A 92 -8.14 -4.59 -1.54
C ILE A 92 -8.16 -6.11 -1.74
N HIS A 93 -9.09 -6.82 -1.10
CA HIS A 93 -9.21 -8.26 -1.24
C HIS A 93 -9.51 -8.68 -2.68
N GLN A 94 -10.43 -7.99 -3.38
CA GLN A 94 -10.72 -8.27 -4.79
C GLN A 94 -9.50 -8.01 -5.68
N MET A 95 -8.78 -6.91 -5.48
CA MET A 95 -7.56 -6.64 -6.24
C MET A 95 -6.48 -7.71 -6.02
N ALA A 96 -6.44 -8.35 -4.84
CA ALA A 96 -5.49 -9.42 -4.53
C ALA A 96 -5.85 -10.73 -5.24
N LEU A 97 -7.15 -11.00 -5.40
CA LEU A 97 -7.67 -12.14 -6.14
C LEU A 97 -7.49 -11.99 -7.66
N ASP A 98 -7.71 -10.78 -8.18
CA ASP A 98 -7.67 -10.48 -9.61
C ASP A 98 -6.24 -10.42 -10.18
N ASN A 99 -5.24 -10.22 -9.32
CA ASN A 99 -3.86 -10.07 -9.74
C ASN A 99 -2.89 -10.81 -8.81
N THR A 100 -2.25 -11.86 -9.34
CA THR A 100 -1.28 -12.67 -8.58
C THR A 100 -0.10 -11.86 -8.06
N ARG A 101 0.27 -10.74 -8.69
CA ARG A 101 1.28 -9.80 -8.19
C ARG A 101 0.89 -9.17 -6.85
N PHE A 102 -0.40 -9.03 -6.58
CA PHE A 102 -0.93 -8.44 -5.36
C PHE A 102 -1.53 -9.48 -4.40
N SER A 103 -1.25 -10.77 -4.61
CA SER A 103 -1.81 -11.89 -3.84
C SER A 103 -1.54 -11.83 -2.33
N MET A 104 -0.54 -11.06 -1.90
CA MET A 104 -0.21 -10.84 -0.48
C MET A 104 -0.40 -9.38 -0.05
N MET A 105 -1.13 -8.57 -0.82
CA MET A 105 -1.38 -7.19 -0.42
C MET A 105 -2.31 -7.14 0.77
N ALA A 106 -1.92 -6.41 1.80
CA ALA A 106 -2.78 -6.05 2.89
C ALA A 106 -2.32 -4.69 3.45
N THR A 107 -3.13 -4.08 4.29
CA THR A 107 -2.76 -2.85 4.98
C THR A 107 -3.45 -2.77 6.33
N THR A 108 -2.83 -2.08 7.27
CA THR A 108 -3.54 -1.58 8.45
C THR A 108 -4.41 -0.38 8.07
N VAL A 109 -5.30 0.03 8.97
CA VAL A 109 -5.93 1.35 8.94
C VAL A 109 -6.20 1.81 10.38
N VAL A 110 -5.90 3.07 10.65
CA VAL A 110 -6.44 3.79 11.80
C VAL A 110 -7.02 5.11 11.31
N ALA A 111 -8.27 5.39 11.66
CA ALA A 111 -9.02 6.54 11.20
C ALA A 111 -9.63 7.31 12.36
N LEU A 112 -9.70 8.63 12.22
CA LEU A 112 -10.32 9.56 13.14
C LEU A 112 -11.21 10.51 12.35
N HIS A 113 -12.49 10.59 12.71
CA HIS A 113 -13.39 11.63 12.26
C HIS A 113 -13.79 12.53 13.42
N LEU A 114 -13.61 13.85 13.26
CA LEU A 114 -14.01 14.88 14.21
C LEU A 114 -15.27 15.58 13.73
N ASP A 115 -16.34 15.51 14.53
CA ASP A 115 -17.57 16.27 14.32
C ASP A 115 -18.00 16.95 15.64
N GLY A 116 -17.90 18.27 15.68
CA GLY A 116 -18.17 19.05 16.87
C GLY A 116 -17.29 18.64 18.05
N ASN A 117 -17.91 18.08 19.09
CA ASN A 117 -17.25 17.56 20.29
C ASN A 117 -17.17 16.03 20.32
N ARG A 118 -17.36 15.35 19.18
CA ARG A 118 -17.29 13.89 19.06
C ARG A 118 -16.14 13.49 18.14
N ALA A 119 -15.40 12.49 18.57
CA ALA A 119 -14.39 11.80 17.79
C ALA A 119 -14.85 10.36 17.55
N THR A 120 -14.97 9.97 16.29
CA THR A 120 -15.23 8.58 15.88
C THR A 120 -13.93 7.97 15.38
N ILE A 121 -13.56 6.83 15.94
CA ILE A 121 -12.32 6.13 15.67
C ILE A 121 -12.67 4.76 15.07
N GLY A 122 -12.01 4.42 13.97
CA GLY A 122 -12.07 3.09 13.36
C GLY A 122 -10.67 2.53 13.17
N HIS A 123 -10.46 1.26 13.51
CA HIS A 123 -9.12 0.66 13.58
C HIS A 123 -9.09 -0.81 13.14
N VAL A 124 -8.10 -1.15 12.30
CA VAL A 124 -7.69 -2.51 11.96
C VAL A 124 -6.17 -2.56 11.83
N GLY A 125 -5.49 -3.40 12.62
CA GLY A 125 -4.05 -3.63 12.51
C GLY A 125 -3.30 -3.22 13.76
N ASP A 126 -2.06 -2.78 13.62
CA ASP A 126 -1.19 -2.35 14.72
C ASP A 126 -0.72 -0.88 14.57
N SER A 127 -1.26 -0.15 13.60
CA SER A 127 -1.19 1.31 13.58
C SER A 127 -2.05 1.89 14.69
N ARG A 128 -1.56 2.94 15.36
CA ARG A 128 -2.13 3.38 16.64
C ARG A 128 -2.73 4.77 16.59
N LEU A 129 -3.76 4.97 17.41
CA LEU A 129 -4.26 6.30 17.75
C LEU A 129 -3.99 6.57 19.22
N TYR A 130 -3.41 7.73 19.50
CA TYR A 130 -3.26 8.27 20.84
C TYR A 130 -4.02 9.59 20.97
N ARG A 131 -4.54 9.85 22.17
CA ARG A 131 -5.11 11.13 22.58
C ARG A 131 -4.39 11.68 23.80
N LEU A 132 -3.91 12.90 23.69
CA LEU A 132 -3.44 13.72 24.80
C LEU A 132 -4.59 14.60 25.27
N SER A 133 -5.09 14.36 26.48
CA SER A 133 -6.12 15.20 27.11
C SER A 133 -5.54 16.51 27.65
N PRO A 134 -6.33 17.60 27.79
CA PRO A 134 -5.88 18.95 28.22
C PRO A 134 -5.19 19.04 29.60
N ASP A 135 -5.19 17.96 30.38
CA ASP A 135 -4.46 17.80 31.65
C ASP A 135 -3.09 17.07 31.55
N GLY A 136 -2.72 16.55 30.38
CA GLY A 136 -1.37 16.13 30.01
C GLY A 136 -1.23 14.61 29.97
N LYS A 137 -2.35 13.90 30.04
CA LYS A 137 -2.40 12.44 30.05
C LYS A 137 -2.50 11.91 28.62
N LEU A 138 -1.49 11.15 28.22
CA LEU A 138 -1.52 10.40 26.97
C LEU A 138 -2.29 9.10 27.19
N ARG A 139 -3.27 8.83 26.32
CA ARG A 139 -4.03 7.59 26.29
C ARG A 139 -3.92 7.00 24.90
N ARG A 140 -3.55 5.72 24.80
CA ARG A 140 -3.72 4.95 23.57
C ARG A 140 -5.19 4.59 23.45
N GLU A 141 -5.83 5.00 22.35
CA GLU A 141 -7.26 4.78 22.15
C GLU A 141 -7.55 3.48 21.40
N THR A 142 -6.54 2.90 20.72
CA THR A 142 -6.59 1.61 20.01
C THR A 142 -5.82 0.50 20.75
N GLU A 143 -6.10 -0.75 20.38
CA GLU A 143 -5.36 -1.93 20.81
C GLU A 143 -4.84 -2.67 19.58
N ASP A 144 -3.55 -2.99 19.55
CA ASP A 144 -2.95 -3.62 18.38
C ASP A 144 -3.59 -4.99 18.11
N HIS A 145 -3.94 -5.23 16.85
CA HIS A 145 -4.36 -6.54 16.35
C HIS A 145 -3.13 -7.36 15.99
N SER A 146 -2.36 -7.77 16.99
CA SER A 146 -1.26 -8.72 16.84
C SER A 146 -1.61 -10.08 17.45
N ILE A 147 -0.97 -11.16 16.95
CA ILE A 147 -1.18 -12.50 17.48
C ILE A 147 -0.94 -12.53 19.00
N VAL A 148 0.08 -11.82 19.48
CA VAL A 148 0.42 -11.82 20.91
C VAL A 148 -0.62 -11.07 21.75
N GLU A 149 -1.17 -9.97 21.24
CA GLU A 149 -2.23 -9.22 21.92
C GLU A 149 -3.55 -10.01 21.93
N GLU A 150 -3.84 -10.78 20.88
CA GLU A 150 -4.98 -11.70 20.87
C GLU A 150 -4.83 -12.83 21.89
N GLU A 151 -3.62 -13.38 22.05
CA GLU A 151 -3.32 -14.38 23.10
C GLU A 151 -3.44 -13.79 24.50
N VAL A 152 -3.03 -12.52 24.70
CA VAL A 152 -3.23 -11.80 25.96
C VAL A 152 -4.71 -11.59 26.25
N ARG A 153 -5.47 -11.10 25.26
CA ARG A 153 -6.92 -10.89 25.38
C ARG A 153 -7.67 -12.19 25.70
N ALA A 154 -7.21 -13.30 25.15
CA ALA A 154 -7.79 -14.62 25.43
C ALA A 154 -7.34 -15.23 26.78
N GLY A 155 -6.50 -14.52 27.56
CA GLY A 155 -5.99 -14.98 28.85
C GLY A 155 -4.95 -16.09 28.76
N ARG A 156 -4.38 -16.34 27.58
CA ARG A 156 -3.36 -17.37 27.33
C ARG A 156 -1.93 -16.86 27.49
N MET A 157 -1.73 -15.54 27.49
CA MET A 157 -0.44 -14.87 27.66
C MET A 157 -0.57 -13.65 28.58
N THR A 158 0.49 -13.29 29.32
CA THR A 158 0.49 -12.03 30.09
C THR A 158 1.04 -10.87 29.25
N PRO A 159 0.69 -9.60 29.55
CA PRO A 159 1.23 -8.44 28.84
C PRO A 159 2.78 -8.39 28.84
N GLU A 160 3.42 -8.79 29.94
CA GLU A 160 4.87 -8.81 30.06
C GLU A 160 5.51 -9.88 29.15
N GLN A 161 4.82 -11.01 28.95
CA GLN A 161 5.25 -12.05 28.01
C GLN A 161 5.09 -11.57 26.56
N ALA A 162 3.97 -10.93 26.23
CA ALA A 162 3.70 -10.40 24.89
C ALA A 162 4.74 -9.36 24.46
N ALA A 163 5.11 -8.43 25.34
CA ALA A 163 6.09 -7.37 25.06
C ALA A 163 7.47 -7.90 24.63
N ASN A 164 7.85 -9.10 25.12
CA ASN A 164 9.12 -9.76 24.85
C ASN A 164 9.03 -10.91 23.85
N HIS A 165 7.84 -11.16 23.28
CA HIS A 165 7.62 -12.31 22.41
C HIS A 165 8.24 -12.09 21.01
N PRO A 166 8.91 -13.10 20.40
CA PRO A 166 9.51 -12.97 19.06
C PRO A 166 8.52 -12.57 17.96
N SER A 167 7.25 -12.99 18.11
CA SER A 167 6.17 -12.74 17.15
C SER A 167 5.29 -11.53 17.52
N LYS A 168 5.78 -10.61 18.37
CA LYS A 168 4.98 -9.46 18.81
C LYS A 168 4.55 -8.49 17.69
N ASN A 169 5.25 -8.56 16.57
CA ASN A 169 4.99 -7.75 15.38
C ASN A 169 4.17 -8.50 14.31
N VAL A 170 3.65 -9.68 14.62
CA VAL A 170 2.85 -10.44 13.66
C VAL A 170 1.41 -9.97 13.75
N ILE A 171 0.99 -9.21 12.74
CA ILE A 171 -0.37 -8.71 12.59
C ILE A 171 -1.33 -9.90 12.44
N SER A 172 -2.40 -9.87 13.21
CA SER A 172 -3.49 -10.86 13.21
C SER A 172 -4.69 -10.43 12.36
N ARG A 173 -4.91 -9.11 12.20
CA ARG A 173 -5.98 -8.54 11.38
C ARG A 173 -5.45 -7.40 10.51
N ALA A 174 -5.70 -7.47 9.22
CA ALA A 174 -5.36 -6.44 8.25
C ALA A 174 -6.42 -6.38 7.14
N LEU A 175 -6.58 -5.21 6.51
CA LEU A 175 -7.45 -5.06 5.36
C LEU A 175 -6.90 -5.82 4.15
N GLY A 176 -7.77 -6.49 3.41
CA GLY A 176 -7.43 -7.22 2.18
C GLY A 176 -6.97 -8.65 2.40
N ALA A 177 -6.50 -8.99 3.61
CA ALA A 177 -6.00 -10.33 3.94
C ALA A 177 -7.11 -11.40 3.86
N GLU A 178 -8.32 -11.05 4.31
CA GLU A 178 -9.50 -11.91 4.27
C GLU A 178 -10.68 -11.22 3.58
N ALA A 179 -11.67 -12.01 3.15
CA ALA A 179 -12.86 -11.50 2.46
C ALA A 179 -13.70 -10.55 3.32
N SER A 180 -13.65 -10.72 4.64
CA SER A 180 -14.29 -9.87 5.64
C SER A 180 -13.28 -9.47 6.70
N VAL A 181 -13.51 -8.33 7.34
CA VAL A 181 -12.68 -7.86 8.45
C VAL A 181 -13.57 -7.26 9.54
N GLU A 182 -13.21 -7.50 10.79
CA GLU A 182 -13.84 -6.88 11.95
C GLU A 182 -13.04 -5.63 12.35
N ALA A 183 -13.67 -4.47 12.24
CA ALA A 183 -13.10 -3.19 12.62
C ALA A 183 -13.44 -2.86 14.07
N ASP A 184 -12.46 -2.40 14.83
CA ASP A 184 -12.67 -1.91 16.18
C ASP A 184 -13.16 -0.45 16.07
N MET A 185 -14.39 -0.21 16.52
CA MET A 185 -15.05 1.10 16.49
C MET A 185 -15.11 1.71 17.89
N LYS A 186 -14.87 3.02 17.98
CA LYS A 186 -14.92 3.74 19.25
C LYS A 186 -15.35 5.18 19.06
N VAL A 187 -16.32 5.63 19.84
CA VAL A 187 -16.73 7.04 19.89
C VAL A 187 -16.38 7.64 21.25
N ILE A 188 -15.73 8.79 21.24
CA ILE A 188 -15.32 9.51 22.45
C ILE A 188 -15.69 11.00 22.36
N GLU A 189 -15.85 11.63 23.52
CA GLU A 189 -15.98 13.09 23.61
C GLU A 189 -14.62 13.77 23.47
N VAL A 190 -14.62 14.94 22.83
CA VAL A 190 -13.44 15.76 22.57
C VAL A 190 -13.49 17.01 23.42
N GLU A 191 -12.46 17.17 24.25
CA GLU A 191 -12.25 18.37 25.06
C GLU A 191 -11.43 19.41 24.28
N ASP A 192 -11.73 20.69 24.46
CA ASP A 192 -10.91 21.79 23.91
C ASP A 192 -9.47 21.68 24.45
N GLY A 193 -8.48 21.79 23.56
CA GLY A 193 -7.06 21.59 23.88
C GLY A 193 -6.57 20.14 23.76
N SER A 194 -7.44 19.20 23.33
CA SER A 194 -7.04 17.83 23.05
C SER A 194 -6.12 17.75 21.83
N THR A 195 -5.15 16.84 21.86
CA THR A 195 -4.29 16.53 20.70
C THR A 195 -4.35 15.04 20.40
N PHE A 196 -4.59 14.68 19.14
CA PHE A 196 -4.58 13.31 18.65
C PHE A 196 -3.30 13.05 17.85
N LEU A 197 -2.76 11.85 17.97
CA LEU A 197 -1.67 11.33 17.17
C LEU A 197 -2.11 10.01 16.55
N LEU A 198 -2.21 9.96 15.23
CA LEU A 198 -2.33 8.72 14.47
C LEU A 198 -0.94 8.38 13.94
N CYS A 199 -0.48 7.14 14.09
CA CYS A 199 0.85 6.76 13.59
C CYS A 199 0.97 5.27 13.23
N THR A 200 1.90 4.98 12.32
CA THR A 200 2.32 3.61 11.98
C THR A 200 3.29 3.06 13.02
N ASP A 201 3.57 1.76 12.94
CA ASP A 201 4.48 1.10 13.87
C ASP A 201 5.92 1.66 13.76
N GLY A 202 6.30 2.20 12.60
CA GLY A 202 7.60 2.82 12.38
C GLY A 202 7.89 3.99 13.32
N ILE A 203 6.87 4.65 13.84
CA ILE A 203 7.01 5.64 14.90
C ILE A 203 7.19 4.94 16.26
N THR A 204 6.27 4.05 16.62
CA THR A 204 6.19 3.49 17.98
C THR A 204 7.26 2.45 18.29
N ARG A 205 7.87 1.86 17.26
CA ARG A 205 9.08 1.04 17.34
C ARG A 205 10.28 1.84 17.83
N HIS A 206 10.39 3.09 17.41
CA HIS A 206 11.52 3.95 17.74
C HIS A 206 11.23 4.88 18.92
N LEU A 207 9.96 5.24 19.14
CA LEU A 207 9.53 6.19 20.16
C LEU A 207 8.51 5.53 21.10
N PRO A 208 8.90 5.20 22.35
CA PRO A 208 7.97 4.66 23.33
C PRO A 208 6.98 5.73 23.82
N ASP A 209 5.85 5.29 24.37
CA ASP A 209 4.73 6.15 24.79
C ASP A 209 5.13 7.32 25.70
N ASN A 210 6.11 7.13 26.59
CA ASN A 210 6.60 8.20 27.46
C ASN A 210 7.30 9.33 26.69
N GLU A 211 8.01 9.01 25.61
CA GLU A 211 8.64 10.00 24.73
C GLU A 211 7.63 10.63 23.79
N LEU A 212 6.64 9.87 23.30
CA LEU A 212 5.52 10.46 22.54
C LEU A 212 4.79 11.49 23.39
N ARG A 213 4.53 11.18 24.68
CA ARG A 213 3.94 12.14 25.61
C ARG A 213 4.81 13.37 25.77
N GLU A 214 6.11 13.21 26.02
CA GLU A 214 7.07 14.32 26.14
C GLU A 214 7.00 15.24 24.93
N LEU A 215 7.09 14.69 23.72
CA LEU A 215 7.01 15.43 22.46
C LEU A 215 5.69 16.20 22.32
N LEU A 216 4.56 15.54 22.58
CA LEU A 216 3.24 16.16 22.46
C LEU A 216 3.00 17.24 23.53
N THR A 217 3.73 17.19 24.66
CA THR A 217 3.68 18.20 25.73
C THR A 217 4.79 19.25 25.67
N SER A 218 5.66 19.21 24.65
CA SER A 218 6.85 20.07 24.56
C SER A 218 6.54 21.57 24.34
N GLY A 219 5.31 21.91 23.97
CA GLY A 219 4.93 23.29 23.61
C GLY A 219 5.29 23.67 22.17
N HIS A 220 5.90 22.77 21.40
CA HIS A 220 6.06 22.94 19.96
C HIS A 220 4.70 22.91 19.24
N ASN A 221 4.62 23.59 18.09
CA ASN A 221 3.49 23.44 17.19
C ASN A 221 3.49 22.04 16.54
N PRO A 222 2.36 21.59 15.94
CA PRO A 222 2.28 20.27 15.32
C PRO A 222 3.40 19.97 14.31
N ASP A 223 3.80 20.94 13.48
CA ASP A 223 4.90 20.78 12.51
C ASP A 223 6.24 20.49 13.20
N GLY A 224 6.60 21.26 14.22
CA GLY A 224 7.83 21.06 14.98
C GLY A 224 7.85 19.72 15.71
N ILE A 225 6.69 19.23 16.18
CA ILE A 225 6.58 17.88 16.76
C ILE A 225 6.83 16.82 15.68
N CYS A 226 6.27 16.96 14.48
CA CYS A 226 6.50 16.05 13.36
C CYS A 226 7.99 16.00 12.94
N GLU A 227 8.64 17.16 12.83
CA GLU A 227 10.08 17.26 12.51
C GLU A 227 10.94 16.57 13.56
N GLU A 228 10.67 16.83 14.84
CA GLU A 228 11.39 16.25 15.95
C GLU A 228 11.16 14.73 16.05
N MET A 229 9.92 14.27 15.81
CA MET A 229 9.57 12.86 15.76
C MET A 229 10.37 12.13 14.68
N LYS A 230 10.39 12.67 13.45
CA LYS A 230 11.20 12.13 12.35
C LYS A 230 12.68 12.14 12.71
N ARG A 231 13.21 13.24 13.26
CA ARG A 231 14.61 13.36 13.66
C ARG A 231 15.01 12.27 14.66
N ARG A 232 14.20 12.04 15.71
CA ARG A 232 14.47 10.99 16.72
C ARG A 232 14.38 9.59 16.11
N CYS A 233 13.42 9.32 15.22
CA CYS A 233 13.33 8.03 14.52
C CYS A 233 14.58 7.75 13.67
N TYR A 234 15.04 8.74 12.89
CA TYR A 234 16.26 8.62 12.08
C TYR A 234 17.52 8.37 12.94
N GLN A 235 17.63 9.04 14.08
CA GLN A 235 18.74 8.82 15.01
C GLN A 235 18.77 7.40 15.59
N ARG A 236 17.63 6.73 15.61
CA ARG A 236 17.48 5.35 16.10
C ARG A 236 17.45 4.32 14.97
N GLY A 237 17.80 4.72 13.75
CA GLY A 237 17.98 3.83 12.61
C GLY A 237 16.85 3.85 11.60
N ALA A 238 15.65 4.34 11.93
CA ALA A 238 14.47 4.39 11.04
C ALA A 238 14.34 3.12 10.17
N GLU A 239 14.25 1.97 10.85
CA GLU A 239 14.33 0.65 10.21
C GLU A 239 13.08 0.27 9.39
N ASP A 240 12.03 1.10 9.45
CA ASP A 240 10.80 0.95 8.69
C ASP A 240 10.32 2.29 8.12
N ASN A 241 9.29 2.23 7.26
CA ASN A 241 8.49 3.39 6.90
C ASN A 241 7.90 4.02 8.17
N LEU A 242 7.83 5.34 8.21
CA LEU A 242 7.33 6.06 9.38
C LEU A 242 6.31 7.08 8.94
N THR A 243 5.13 7.03 9.54
CA THR A 243 4.05 7.98 9.25
C THR A 243 3.34 8.39 10.53
N ALA A 244 3.08 9.69 10.66
CA ALA A 244 2.33 10.28 11.75
C ALA A 244 1.45 11.44 11.27
N VAL A 245 0.24 11.54 11.82
CA VAL A 245 -0.67 12.68 11.66
C VAL A 245 -1.03 13.19 13.06
N ILE A 246 -0.73 14.47 13.31
CA ILE A 246 -1.04 15.17 14.56
C ILE A 246 -2.24 16.07 14.30
N VAL A 247 -3.28 15.93 15.12
CA VAL A 247 -4.52 16.72 15.04
C VAL A 247 -4.75 17.40 16.38
N GLN A 248 -4.52 18.71 16.44
CA GLN A 248 -4.71 19.52 17.63
C GLN A 248 -6.04 20.26 17.55
N VAL A 249 -6.90 20.04 18.53
CA VAL A 249 -8.23 20.65 18.63
C VAL A 249 -8.18 21.75 19.68
N GLY A 250 -8.57 22.97 19.30
CA GLY A 250 -8.61 24.09 20.24
C GLY A 250 -7.22 24.61 20.62
N THR A 251 -7.11 25.16 21.82
CA THR A 251 -5.82 25.68 22.34
C THR A 251 -5.31 24.78 23.46
N PRO A 252 -4.12 24.16 23.32
CA PRO A 252 -3.54 23.36 24.40
C PRO A 252 -3.32 24.21 25.66
N THR A 253 -3.76 23.69 26.81
CA THR A 253 -3.64 24.40 28.11
C THR A 253 -2.46 23.94 28.96
N PHE A 254 -1.64 23.02 28.46
CA PHE A 254 -0.47 22.55 29.20
C PHE A 254 0.49 23.71 29.40
N LYS A 255 0.84 23.98 30.66
CA LYS A 255 1.98 24.84 30.95
C LYS A 255 3.21 24.09 30.44
N SER A 256 3.80 24.56 29.35
CA SER A 256 5.18 24.21 29.06
C SER A 256 5.98 24.64 30.27
N ASP A 257 6.72 23.74 30.92
CA ASP A 257 7.75 24.11 31.90
C ASP A 257 8.95 24.82 31.20
N ALA A 258 8.70 25.50 30.07
CA ALA A 258 9.62 26.33 29.28
C ALA A 258 10.05 27.63 30.00
N ALA A 259 10.08 27.61 31.34
CA ALA A 259 10.77 28.61 32.15
C ALA A 259 12.18 28.12 32.60
N ALA A 260 12.69 27.00 32.07
CA ALA A 260 13.98 26.44 32.48
C ALA A 260 15.05 26.33 31.36
N ASP A 261 14.78 26.74 30.12
CA ASP A 261 15.69 26.53 28.98
C ASP A 261 16.57 27.74 28.61
N GLU A 262 16.92 28.58 29.58
CA GLU A 262 17.98 29.60 29.40
C GLU A 262 19.36 29.22 29.93
N GLU A 263 19.58 28.03 30.52
CA GLU A 263 20.92 27.65 30.95
C GLU A 263 21.33 26.21 30.60
N ARG A 264 22.21 26.15 29.58
CA ARG A 264 23.58 25.62 29.68
C ARG A 264 23.88 24.35 28.89
N THR A 265 24.48 24.58 27.72
CA THR A 265 25.50 23.73 27.10
C THR A 265 26.52 23.26 28.14
N LYS A 266 26.54 21.97 28.48
CA LYS A 266 27.75 21.25 28.90
C LYS A 266 27.70 19.81 28.38
N SER A 267 28.60 19.54 27.45
CA SER A 267 29.05 18.21 27.04
C SER A 267 29.41 17.36 28.26
N TYR A 268 28.84 16.16 28.36
CA TYR A 268 29.35 15.13 29.26
C TYR A 268 30.40 14.30 28.53
N GLU A 269 31.63 14.35 29.04
CA GLU A 269 32.68 13.41 28.72
C GLU A 269 32.28 11.98 29.14
N ARG A 270 32.66 11.03 28.29
CA ARG A 270 32.41 9.59 28.42
C ARG A 270 33.13 9.05 29.65
N PHE A 271 32.37 8.60 30.64
CA PHE A 271 32.90 7.83 31.77
C PHE A 271 33.10 6.37 31.33
N GLU A 272 34.34 5.89 31.26
CA GLU A 272 34.65 4.47 31.10
C GLU A 272 34.41 3.73 32.43
N MET A 273 33.63 2.65 32.37
CA MET A 273 33.45 1.72 33.49
C MET A 273 34.46 0.56 33.36
N PRO A 274 35.03 0.06 34.48
CA PRO A 274 36.00 -1.03 34.45
C PRO A 274 35.36 -2.38 34.10
N THR A 275 36.04 -3.15 33.26
CA THR A 275 35.64 -4.51 32.84
C THR A 275 35.84 -5.55 33.95
N PRO A 276 34.85 -6.42 34.24
CA PRO A 276 35.09 -7.59 35.08
C PRO A 276 35.81 -8.70 34.31
N ASP A 277 36.82 -9.30 34.94
CA ASP A 277 37.50 -10.52 34.48
C ASP A 277 36.52 -11.69 34.37
N MET A 278 36.46 -12.33 33.19
CA MET A 278 35.76 -13.61 32.98
C MET A 278 36.77 -14.69 32.57
N PRO A 279 36.68 -15.91 33.14
CA PRO A 279 37.63 -16.97 32.90
C PRO A 279 37.50 -17.59 31.49
N ASN A 280 38.66 -17.95 30.96
CA ASN A 280 38.91 -18.55 29.66
C ASN A 280 38.26 -19.94 29.54
N ILE A 281 37.25 -20.08 28.68
CA ILE A 281 36.71 -21.38 28.25
C ILE A 281 36.99 -21.57 26.76
N SER A 282 37.73 -22.63 26.48
CA SER A 282 38.21 -23.10 25.20
C SER A 282 37.10 -23.38 24.18
N ALA A 283 37.46 -23.11 22.92
CA ALA A 283 36.64 -23.21 21.72
C ALA A 283 36.15 -24.63 21.37
N GLU A 284 34.88 -24.70 20.95
CA GLU A 284 34.35 -25.74 20.05
C GLU A 284 33.61 -25.08 18.86
N PRO A 285 33.59 -25.72 17.67
CA PRO A 285 33.27 -25.03 16.41
C PRO A 285 31.78 -24.72 16.24
N ARG A 286 31.50 -23.49 15.80
CA ARG A 286 30.19 -23.00 15.34
C ARG A 286 29.56 -23.96 14.32
N ARG A 287 28.40 -24.53 14.68
CA ARG A 287 27.44 -25.03 13.71
C ARG A 287 26.77 -23.85 13.02
N THR A 288 26.92 -23.79 11.71
CA THR A 288 26.16 -22.94 10.80
C THR A 288 24.68 -23.29 10.90
N LEU A 289 23.85 -22.34 11.34
CA LEU A 289 22.40 -22.43 11.19
C LEU A 289 21.92 -21.18 10.44
N THR A 290 21.41 -21.47 9.26
CA THR A 290 20.67 -20.58 8.34
C THR A 290 19.47 -19.91 9.02
N PRO A 291 19.13 -18.65 8.69
CA PRO A 291 17.94 -18.00 9.22
C PRO A 291 16.66 -18.63 8.63
N ALA A 292 15.64 -18.78 9.47
CA ALA A 292 14.33 -19.27 9.08
C ALA A 292 13.54 -18.16 8.36
N SER A 293 13.57 -18.19 7.03
CA SER A 293 12.48 -17.69 6.21
C SER A 293 11.38 -18.75 6.18
N ARG A 294 10.18 -18.40 6.67
CA ARG A 294 8.88 -18.96 6.27
C ARG A 294 7.76 -18.36 7.11
N VAL A 295 6.97 -17.52 6.46
CA VAL A 295 5.54 -17.38 6.77
C VAL A 295 4.94 -18.80 6.65
N ALA A 296 4.34 -19.29 7.72
CA ALA A 296 3.67 -20.58 7.75
C ALA A 296 2.19 -20.35 8.06
N PHE A 297 1.33 -20.50 7.05
CA PHE A 297 -0.11 -20.64 7.22
C PHE A 297 -0.45 -22.13 7.35
N PRO A 298 -1.17 -22.57 8.40
CA PRO A 298 -1.69 -23.93 8.46
C PRO A 298 -2.86 -24.10 7.49
N GLY A 299 -2.79 -25.11 6.63
CA GLY A 299 -3.90 -25.54 5.77
C GLY A 299 -4.97 -26.33 6.54
N PRO A 300 -6.19 -26.48 5.98
CA PRO A 300 -7.29 -27.18 6.63
C PRO A 300 -7.08 -28.70 6.64
N SER A 301 -7.26 -29.32 7.80
CA SER A 301 -7.22 -30.76 8.02
C SER A 301 -8.46 -31.45 7.43
N THR A 302 -8.23 -32.49 6.63
CA THR A 302 -9.24 -33.43 6.13
C THR A 302 -9.43 -34.58 7.11
N THR A 303 -10.68 -34.89 7.46
CA THR A 303 -11.07 -36.21 7.99
C THR A 303 -12.42 -36.63 7.38
N ASP A 304 -12.38 -37.64 6.50
CA ASP A 304 -13.47 -38.57 6.16
C ASP A 304 -13.53 -39.65 7.28
N SER A 305 -14.60 -40.35 7.66
CA SER A 305 -15.96 -40.67 7.16
C SER A 305 -16.73 -41.34 8.34
N THR A 306 -18.07 -41.31 8.49
CA THR A 306 -19.02 -42.33 7.96
C THR A 306 -20.49 -42.10 8.43
N SER A 307 -21.45 -42.41 7.53
CA SER A 307 -22.86 -42.88 7.69
C SER A 307 -24.03 -41.98 8.16
N ALA A 308 -24.84 -41.52 7.16
CA ALA A 308 -26.32 -41.52 6.92
C ALA A 308 -27.38 -41.69 8.06
N PRO A 309 -28.68 -41.32 7.90
CA PRO A 309 -29.41 -40.99 6.65
C PRO A 309 -30.31 -39.72 6.65
N ALA A 310 -30.95 -39.53 5.49
CA ALA A 310 -31.65 -38.37 4.97
C ALA A 310 -32.95 -37.92 5.68
N ILE A 311 -33.22 -36.61 5.61
CA ILE A 311 -34.57 -36.04 5.62
C ILE A 311 -34.69 -35.11 4.41
N VAL A 312 -35.59 -35.46 3.49
CA VAL A 312 -36.01 -34.64 2.36
C VAL A 312 -37.04 -33.63 2.84
N VAL A 313 -36.75 -32.33 2.74
CA VAL A 313 -37.77 -31.27 2.80
C VAL A 313 -37.73 -30.48 1.50
N SER A 314 -38.82 -30.59 0.75
CA SER A 314 -39.10 -29.85 -0.46
C SER A 314 -39.53 -28.41 -0.11
N GLN A 315 -38.86 -27.40 -0.66
CA GLN A 315 -39.48 -26.08 -0.82
C GLN A 315 -39.20 -25.48 -2.21
N LYS A 316 -40.30 -24.99 -2.79
CA LYS A 316 -40.47 -24.52 -4.16
C LYS A 316 -39.68 -23.24 -4.44
N THR A 317 -39.04 -23.20 -5.61
CA THR A 317 -38.50 -22.00 -6.23
C THR A 317 -39.60 -21.23 -6.96
N GLY A 318 -39.74 -19.94 -6.65
CA GLY A 318 -40.65 -19.06 -7.37
C GLY A 318 -40.48 -17.61 -6.93
N GLY A 319 -39.59 -16.87 -7.60
CA GLY A 319 -39.42 -15.43 -7.41
C GLY A 319 -37.98 -14.93 -7.56
N SER A 320 -37.37 -15.04 -8.75
CA SER A 320 -35.97 -14.57 -8.96
C SER A 320 -35.78 -13.74 -10.24
N ALA A 321 -36.82 -13.43 -11.01
CA ALA A 321 -36.66 -12.56 -12.18
C ALA A 321 -36.48 -11.08 -11.77
N VAL A 322 -37.24 -10.60 -10.79
CA VAL A 322 -37.21 -9.20 -10.34
C VAL A 322 -35.92 -8.89 -9.59
N LEU A 323 -35.46 -9.78 -8.70
CA LEU A 323 -34.21 -9.60 -7.95
C LEU A 323 -32.98 -9.61 -8.87
N ARG A 324 -32.94 -10.48 -9.89
CA ARG A 324 -31.87 -10.50 -10.89
C ARG A 324 -31.84 -9.23 -11.75
N PHE A 325 -33.01 -8.65 -12.02
CA PHE A 325 -33.12 -7.38 -12.75
C PHE A 325 -32.58 -6.20 -11.94
N PHE A 326 -32.87 -6.13 -10.63
CA PHE A 326 -32.32 -5.09 -9.76
C PHE A 326 -30.80 -5.21 -9.57
N VAL A 327 -30.28 -6.42 -9.40
CA VAL A 327 -28.83 -6.66 -9.32
C VAL A 327 -28.12 -6.25 -10.62
N PHE A 328 -28.75 -6.48 -11.77
CA PHE A 328 -28.19 -6.06 -13.07
C PHE A 328 -28.17 -4.53 -13.24
N ILE A 329 -29.22 -3.82 -12.80
CA ILE A 329 -29.24 -2.35 -12.82
C ILE A 329 -28.20 -1.76 -11.86
N LEU A 330 -28.02 -2.37 -10.68
CA LEU A 330 -27.00 -1.95 -9.72
C LEU A 330 -25.59 -2.13 -10.30
N PHE A 331 -25.34 -3.24 -11.01
CA PHE A 331 -24.07 -3.47 -11.71
C PHE A 331 -23.81 -2.43 -12.81
N LEU A 332 -24.83 -2.06 -13.59
CA LEU A 332 -24.71 -1.00 -14.60
C LEU A 332 -24.44 0.38 -13.98
N ALA A 333 -25.03 0.70 -12.83
CA ALA A 333 -24.79 1.95 -12.13
C ALA A 333 -23.35 2.05 -11.59
N VAL A 334 -22.82 0.95 -11.04
CA VAL A 334 -21.42 0.87 -10.57
C VAL A 334 -20.43 0.97 -11.74
N ALA A 335 -20.70 0.29 -12.85
CA ALA A 335 -19.87 0.38 -14.05
C ALA A 335 -19.87 1.79 -14.66
N ALA A 336 -21.03 2.46 -14.69
CA ALA A 336 -21.15 3.85 -15.13
C ALA A 336 -20.44 4.83 -14.18
N GLY A 337 -20.49 4.58 -12.87
CA GLY A 337 -19.76 5.33 -11.85
C GLY A 337 -18.25 5.20 -11.99
N ALA A 338 -17.74 3.97 -12.19
CA ALA A 338 -16.32 3.71 -12.43
C ALA A 338 -15.83 4.35 -13.76
N PHE A 339 -16.65 4.28 -14.81
CA PHE A 339 -16.34 4.92 -16.09
C PHE A 339 -16.33 6.46 -16.00
N TYR A 340 -17.30 7.05 -15.30
CA TYR A 340 -17.37 8.49 -15.09
C TYR A 340 -16.25 9.00 -14.15
N GLY A 341 -15.92 8.22 -13.12
CA GLY A 341 -14.78 8.45 -12.23
C GLY A 341 -13.45 8.42 -12.98
N GLY A 342 -13.23 7.42 -13.84
CA GLY A 342 -12.05 7.32 -14.69
C GLY A 342 -11.90 8.49 -15.68
N MET A 343 -12.98 8.91 -16.33
CA MET A 343 -12.94 10.09 -17.21
C MET A 343 -12.67 11.40 -16.45
N ARG A 344 -13.18 11.54 -15.22
CA ARG A 344 -12.98 12.73 -14.39
C ARG A 344 -11.58 12.78 -13.76
N TYR A 345 -11.01 11.62 -13.42
CA TYR A 345 -9.62 11.44 -13.04
C TYR A 345 -8.66 11.91 -14.15
N GLN A 346 -8.97 11.56 -15.41
CA GLN A 346 -8.19 11.99 -16.57
C GLN A 346 -8.24 13.51 -16.79
N ARG A 347 -9.40 14.15 -16.55
CA ARG A 347 -9.56 15.62 -16.62
C ARG A 347 -8.91 16.38 -15.45
N ARG A 348 -8.89 15.82 -14.23
CA ARG A 348 -8.23 16.44 -13.07
C ARG A 348 -6.70 16.36 -13.16
N ARG A 349 -6.16 15.28 -13.73
CA ARG A 349 -4.72 15.17 -14.02
C ARG A 349 -4.24 16.21 -15.06
N THR A 350 -5.09 16.61 -16.01
CA THR A 350 -4.77 17.71 -16.95
C THR A 350 -4.87 19.09 -16.30
N ALA A 351 -5.69 19.26 -15.26
CA ALA A 351 -5.89 20.54 -14.57
C ALA A 351 -4.89 20.79 -13.43
N GLN A 352 -4.39 19.74 -12.75
CA GLN A 352 -3.43 19.86 -11.65
C GLN A 352 -1.96 19.94 -12.09
N ASN A 353 -1.63 19.59 -13.34
CA ASN A 353 -0.27 19.72 -13.90
C ASN A 353 0.02 21.10 -14.54
N ALA A 354 -0.78 22.13 -14.25
CA ALA A 354 -0.53 23.51 -14.70
C ALA A 354 0.43 24.30 -13.79
N ILE A 355 1.14 23.64 -12.87
CA ILE A 355 2.28 24.22 -12.17
C ILE A 355 3.54 23.74 -12.89
N ALA A 356 4.26 24.70 -13.47
CA ALA A 356 5.46 24.48 -14.26
C ALA A 356 6.51 23.66 -13.50
N GLN A 357 6.73 22.42 -13.93
CA GLN A 357 7.96 21.71 -13.61
C GLN A 357 9.08 22.16 -14.55
N PRO A 358 10.32 22.30 -14.06
CA PRO A 358 11.43 22.76 -14.88
C PRO A 358 11.68 21.77 -16.02
N THR A 359 11.87 22.32 -17.22
CA THR A 359 12.25 21.59 -18.43
C THR A 359 13.47 20.72 -18.13
N PRO A 360 13.42 19.38 -18.34
CA PRO A 360 14.61 18.56 -18.15
C PRO A 360 15.65 18.95 -19.21
N SER A 361 16.82 19.37 -18.71
CA SER A 361 18.03 19.58 -19.49
C SER A 361 18.37 18.30 -20.25
N ALA A 362 18.54 18.42 -21.57
CA ALA A 362 19.00 17.35 -22.43
C ALA A 362 20.51 17.13 -22.24
N SER A 363 20.90 16.14 -21.41
CA SER A 363 22.18 15.41 -21.51
C SER A 363 22.44 14.51 -20.28
N ASP A 364 21.76 13.37 -20.15
CA ASP A 364 22.25 12.30 -19.26
C ASP A 364 22.16 10.94 -19.97
N PRO A 365 23.31 10.28 -20.28
CA PRO A 365 23.32 9.00 -20.97
C PRO A 365 22.93 7.81 -20.09
N THR A 366 22.48 8.02 -18.84
CA THR A 366 22.12 6.94 -17.91
C THR A 366 20.66 6.99 -17.44
N LEU A 367 19.72 7.16 -18.37
CA LEU A 367 18.32 6.80 -18.11
C LEU A 367 18.22 5.28 -17.90
N THR A 368 17.83 4.86 -16.70
CA THR A 368 17.53 3.46 -16.39
C THR A 368 16.39 2.95 -17.29
N ASN A 369 16.36 1.64 -17.57
CA ASN A 369 15.33 1.01 -18.42
C ASN A 369 13.90 1.31 -17.92
N ALA A 370 13.71 1.53 -16.62
CA ALA A 370 12.45 1.94 -16.02
C ALA A 370 12.02 3.37 -16.44
N SER A 371 12.96 4.32 -16.44
CA SER A 371 12.68 5.71 -16.86
C SER A 371 12.35 5.82 -18.34
N LYS A 372 13.02 5.04 -19.20
CA LYS A 372 12.70 4.98 -20.64
C LYS A 372 11.31 4.37 -20.89
N ARG A 373 10.92 3.35 -20.13
CA ARG A 373 9.55 2.79 -20.17
C ARG A 373 8.50 3.78 -19.71
N ALA A 374 8.75 4.48 -18.61
CA ALA A 374 7.84 5.49 -18.09
C ALA A 374 7.58 6.59 -19.13
N ALA A 375 8.59 6.98 -19.91
CA ALA A 375 8.42 7.93 -21.02
C ALA A 375 7.48 7.41 -22.13
N VAL A 376 7.54 6.11 -22.46
CA VAL A 376 6.62 5.47 -23.42
C VAL A 376 5.19 5.40 -22.85
N ASP A 377 5.04 5.09 -21.57
CA ASP A 377 3.73 4.94 -20.92
C ASP A 377 3.00 6.28 -20.74
N VAL A 378 3.75 7.39 -20.61
CA VAL A 378 3.19 8.74 -20.48
C VAL A 378 2.62 9.26 -21.79
N ASP A 379 3.37 9.15 -22.89
CA ASP A 379 2.90 9.58 -24.22
C ASP A 379 3.60 8.75 -25.32
N PRO A 380 3.01 7.61 -25.73
CA PRO A 380 3.64 6.70 -26.69
C PRO A 380 3.78 7.32 -28.07
N ARG A 381 2.89 8.25 -28.47
CA ARG A 381 2.96 8.93 -29.78
C ARG A 381 4.09 9.94 -29.82
N LYS A 382 4.21 10.76 -28.76
CA LYS A 382 5.32 11.69 -28.62
C LYS A 382 6.65 10.94 -28.57
N TRP A 383 6.73 9.86 -27.80
CA TRP A 383 7.94 9.05 -27.74
C TRP A 383 8.34 8.49 -29.12
N MET A 384 7.39 7.96 -29.90
CA MET A 384 7.68 7.47 -31.26
C MET A 384 8.23 8.59 -32.17
N ASN A 385 7.60 9.77 -32.15
CA ASN A 385 8.04 10.92 -32.94
C ASN A 385 9.46 11.36 -32.57
N ASP A 386 9.78 11.35 -31.27
CA ASP A 386 11.06 11.84 -30.75
C ASP A 386 12.20 10.81 -30.91
N ASN A 387 11.91 9.51 -30.96
CA ASN A 387 12.94 8.45 -30.82
C ASN A 387 13.10 7.53 -32.04
N VAL A 388 12.08 7.38 -32.90
CA VAL A 388 12.18 6.47 -34.06
C VAL A 388 13.17 6.99 -35.10
N GLN A 389 13.00 8.21 -35.60
CA GLN A 389 13.88 8.77 -36.64
C GLN A 389 15.35 8.87 -36.21
N PRO A 390 15.67 9.32 -34.98
CA PRO A 390 17.05 9.29 -34.49
C PRO A 390 17.66 7.89 -34.46
N GLN A 391 16.91 6.86 -34.05
CA GLN A 391 17.43 5.50 -34.04
C GLN A 391 17.66 4.96 -35.47
N LEU A 392 16.73 5.23 -36.40
CA LEU A 392 16.90 4.84 -37.80
C LEU A 392 18.17 5.45 -38.42
N ALA A 393 18.41 6.73 -38.15
CA ALA A 393 19.62 7.42 -38.58
C ALA A 393 20.89 6.86 -37.92
N LYS A 394 20.82 6.52 -36.63
CA LYS A 394 21.93 5.94 -35.86
C LYS A 394 22.37 4.58 -36.38
N GLU A 395 21.42 3.72 -36.78
CA GLU A 395 21.69 2.39 -37.30
C GLU A 395 21.79 2.33 -38.84
N ASN A 396 21.57 3.46 -39.52
CA ASN A 396 21.51 3.56 -40.98
C ASN A 396 20.51 2.57 -41.62
N ILE A 397 19.31 2.51 -41.04
CA ILE A 397 18.20 1.64 -41.45
C ILE A 397 16.98 2.47 -41.84
N THR A 398 16.06 1.89 -42.60
CA THR A 398 14.87 2.60 -43.11
C THR A 398 13.57 2.20 -42.42
N LYS A 399 13.54 1.03 -41.76
CA LYS A 399 12.38 0.54 -41.01
C LYS A 399 12.76 0.27 -39.57
N PRO A 400 11.90 0.57 -38.59
CA PRO A 400 12.17 0.27 -37.18
C PRO A 400 12.40 -1.22 -36.90
N ALA A 401 11.70 -2.09 -37.65
CA ALA A 401 11.84 -3.54 -37.56
C ALA A 401 13.23 -4.07 -37.98
N ASP A 402 14.05 -3.27 -38.67
CA ASP A 402 15.40 -3.67 -39.07
C ASP A 402 16.44 -3.39 -37.97
N SER A 403 16.04 -2.78 -36.85
CA SER A 403 16.95 -2.44 -35.74
C SER A 403 17.51 -3.69 -35.08
N LYS A 404 18.78 -3.61 -34.67
CA LYS A 404 19.46 -4.68 -33.89
C LYS A 404 19.45 -4.42 -32.39
N ASP A 405 18.91 -3.29 -31.96
CA ASP A 405 18.85 -2.88 -30.57
C ASP A 405 17.59 -3.48 -29.89
N PRO A 406 17.76 -4.48 -28.99
CA PRO A 406 16.62 -5.15 -28.36
C PRO A 406 15.85 -4.22 -27.40
N GLU A 407 16.51 -3.22 -26.82
CA GLU A 407 15.85 -2.25 -25.94
C GLU A 407 14.97 -1.30 -26.76
N PHE A 408 15.49 -0.81 -27.90
CA PHE A 408 14.71 0.01 -28.82
C PHE A 408 13.49 -0.75 -29.37
N LEU A 409 13.68 -1.98 -29.84
CA LEU A 409 12.59 -2.80 -30.37
C LEU A 409 11.50 -3.08 -29.33
N TYR A 410 11.89 -3.29 -28.07
CA TYR A 410 10.95 -3.43 -26.96
C TYR A 410 10.15 -2.15 -26.71
N LEU A 411 10.81 -0.99 -26.60
CA LEU A 411 10.12 0.29 -26.37
C LEU A 411 9.23 0.67 -27.57
N TYR A 412 9.68 0.39 -28.79
CA TYR A 412 8.91 0.56 -30.01
C TYR A 412 7.67 -0.34 -30.03
N GLY A 413 7.82 -1.64 -29.75
CA GLY A 413 6.69 -2.57 -29.62
C GLY A 413 5.69 -2.14 -28.55
N ARG A 414 6.17 -1.66 -27.40
CA ARG A 414 5.32 -1.12 -26.33
C ARG A 414 4.53 0.12 -26.78
N SER A 415 5.16 1.03 -27.51
CA SER A 415 4.49 2.22 -28.06
C SER A 415 3.41 1.86 -29.09
N LEU A 416 3.64 0.84 -29.92
CA LEU A 416 2.65 0.31 -30.86
C LEU A 416 1.48 -0.36 -30.13
N MET A 417 1.77 -1.16 -29.10
CA MET A 417 0.75 -1.80 -28.26
C MET A 417 -0.16 -0.77 -27.60
N LEU A 418 0.41 0.30 -27.03
CA LEU A 418 -0.36 1.37 -26.37
C LEU A 418 -1.14 2.26 -27.35
N THR A 419 -0.75 2.27 -28.63
CA THR A 419 -1.45 3.03 -29.67
C THR A 419 -2.45 2.19 -30.49
N GLY A 420 -2.59 0.89 -30.16
CA GLY A 420 -3.56 -0.02 -30.75
C GLY A 420 -3.05 -0.84 -31.94
N SER A 421 -1.77 -0.72 -32.29
CA SER A 421 -1.09 -1.48 -33.35
C SER A 421 -0.57 -2.83 -32.82
N HIS A 422 -1.47 -3.69 -32.30
CA HIS A 422 -1.09 -4.89 -31.55
C HIS A 422 -0.30 -5.92 -32.39
N HIS A 423 -0.62 -6.08 -33.68
CA HIS A 423 0.08 -7.05 -34.55
C HIS A 423 1.52 -6.62 -34.85
N GLU A 424 1.74 -5.33 -35.10
CA GLU A 424 3.06 -4.75 -35.32
C GLU A 424 3.89 -4.75 -34.02
N ALA A 425 3.22 -4.57 -32.88
CA ALA A 425 3.84 -4.69 -31.56
C ALA A 425 4.39 -6.10 -31.30
N MET A 426 3.61 -7.16 -31.58
CA MET A 426 4.09 -8.55 -31.46
C MET A 426 5.34 -8.80 -32.31
N GLN A 427 5.33 -8.39 -33.57
CA GLN A 427 6.49 -8.56 -34.45
C GLN A 427 7.73 -7.84 -33.89
N ALA A 428 7.56 -6.63 -33.33
CA ALA A 428 8.65 -5.91 -32.69
C ALA A 428 9.18 -6.62 -31.43
N PHE A 429 8.32 -7.24 -30.61
CA PHE A 429 8.75 -8.00 -29.43
C PHE A 429 9.47 -9.30 -29.80
N GLU A 430 9.01 -10.02 -30.82
CA GLU A 430 9.71 -11.21 -31.32
C GLU A 430 11.11 -10.87 -31.84
N LEU A 431 11.24 -9.78 -32.59
CA LEU A 431 12.54 -9.28 -33.05
C LEU A 431 13.44 -8.85 -31.88
N ALA A 432 12.87 -8.19 -30.87
CA ALA A 432 13.60 -7.81 -29.66
C ALA A 432 14.16 -9.04 -28.94
N LEU A 433 13.35 -10.10 -28.79
CA LEU A 433 13.74 -11.34 -28.14
C LEU A 433 14.84 -12.08 -28.92
N ASN A 434 14.70 -12.17 -30.25
CA ASN A 434 15.69 -12.78 -31.12
C ASN A 434 17.04 -12.05 -31.06
N ASN A 435 17.01 -10.72 -31.09
CA ASN A 435 18.22 -9.90 -31.01
C ASN A 435 18.85 -9.92 -29.61
N LEU A 436 18.04 -10.04 -28.55
CA LEU A 436 18.52 -10.20 -27.18
C LEU A 436 19.22 -11.54 -26.95
N ARG A 437 18.71 -12.62 -27.55
CA ARG A 437 19.33 -13.97 -27.46
C ARG A 437 20.62 -14.09 -28.28
N ALA A 438 20.71 -13.36 -29.40
CA ALA A 438 21.91 -13.31 -30.23
C ALA A 438 23.05 -12.47 -29.61
N ASN A 439 22.71 -11.45 -28.83
CA ASN A 439 23.66 -10.68 -28.03
C ASN A 439 23.83 -11.35 -26.66
N SER A 440 24.91 -12.07 -26.42
CA SER A 440 25.24 -12.76 -25.15
C SER A 440 25.52 -11.82 -23.93
N LYS A 441 24.87 -10.65 -23.90
CA LYS A 441 24.82 -9.64 -22.82
C LYS A 441 23.36 -9.27 -22.47
N GLY A 442 22.42 -10.22 -22.53
CA GLY A 442 21.06 -9.98 -22.05
C GLY A 442 21.03 -9.88 -20.53
N SER A 443 20.48 -8.80 -19.98
CA SER A 443 20.12 -8.77 -18.56
C SER A 443 18.81 -9.56 -18.38
N LEU A 444 18.79 -10.52 -17.44
CA LEU A 444 17.61 -11.32 -17.10
C LEU A 444 16.29 -10.51 -16.96
N PRO A 445 16.29 -9.24 -16.48
CA PRO A 445 15.08 -8.42 -16.43
C PRO A 445 14.46 -8.07 -17.79
N LEU A 446 15.26 -7.77 -18.82
CA LEU A 446 14.74 -7.29 -20.11
C LEU A 446 14.10 -8.42 -20.93
N GLU A 447 14.65 -9.64 -20.86
CA GLU A 447 14.06 -10.81 -21.52
C GLU A 447 12.66 -11.11 -20.97
N THR A 448 12.52 -11.10 -19.64
CA THR A 448 11.23 -11.33 -18.96
C THR A 448 10.20 -10.27 -19.34
N GLU A 449 10.61 -9.01 -19.40
CA GLU A 449 9.75 -7.89 -19.82
C GLU A 449 9.27 -8.01 -21.27
N ILE A 450 10.16 -8.37 -22.20
CA ILE A 450 9.81 -8.57 -23.61
C ILE A 450 8.81 -9.71 -23.76
N ARG A 451 9.03 -10.84 -23.05
CA ARG A 451 8.12 -12.00 -23.10
C ARG A 451 6.73 -11.69 -22.54
N LEU A 452 6.64 -10.93 -21.46
CA LEU A 452 5.36 -10.47 -20.90
C LEU A 452 4.62 -9.54 -21.86
N ALA A 453 5.34 -8.62 -22.51
CA ALA A 453 4.75 -7.69 -23.47
C ALA A 453 4.26 -8.41 -24.75
N ASP A 454 5.00 -9.40 -25.25
CA ASP A 454 4.58 -10.27 -26.36
C ASP A 454 3.29 -11.03 -26.03
N ALA A 455 3.23 -11.65 -24.83
CA ALA A 455 2.04 -12.36 -24.37
C ALA A 455 0.81 -11.43 -24.24
N ALA A 456 1.00 -10.22 -23.72
CA ALA A 456 -0.07 -9.24 -23.59
C ALA A 456 -0.61 -8.77 -24.95
N ALA A 457 0.26 -8.57 -25.94
CA ALA A 457 -0.15 -8.21 -27.29
C ALA A 457 -0.90 -9.36 -27.98
N GLY A 458 -0.46 -10.61 -27.80
CA GLY A 458 -1.16 -11.80 -28.32
C GLY A 458 -2.59 -11.97 -27.78
N LEU A 459 -2.79 -11.76 -26.48
CA LEU A 459 -4.12 -11.82 -25.83
C LEU A 459 -5.05 -10.68 -26.29
N ARG A 460 -4.50 -9.54 -26.72
CA ARG A 460 -5.30 -8.43 -27.26
C ARG A 460 -5.78 -8.71 -28.68
N ILE A 461 -4.93 -9.30 -29.52
CA ILE A 461 -5.29 -9.72 -30.88
C ILE A 461 -6.38 -10.79 -30.86
N SER A 462 -6.29 -11.77 -29.95
CA SER A 462 -7.33 -12.80 -29.82
C SER A 462 -8.69 -12.20 -29.47
N LYS A 463 -8.72 -11.21 -28.58
CA LYS A 463 -9.93 -10.50 -28.14
C LYS A 463 -10.54 -9.58 -29.21
N GLU A 464 -9.73 -9.01 -30.11
CA GLU A 464 -10.20 -8.12 -31.18
C GLU A 464 -10.80 -8.89 -32.38
N SER A 465 -10.50 -10.19 -32.52
CA SER A 465 -11.03 -11.05 -33.59
C SER A 465 -12.46 -11.55 -33.31
N ALA A 466 -13.47 -10.71 -33.51
CA ALA A 466 -14.89 -11.02 -33.27
C ALA A 466 -15.58 -11.90 -34.35
N THR A 467 -14.84 -12.79 -35.03
CA THR A 467 -15.36 -13.74 -36.05
C THR A 467 -14.68 -15.12 -35.85
N PRO A 468 -15.17 -16.25 -36.44
CA PRO A 468 -14.77 -17.59 -36.02
C PRO A 468 -13.25 -17.69 -35.92
N ARG A 469 -12.75 -18.00 -34.70
CA ARG A 469 -11.33 -17.97 -34.29
C ARG A 469 -10.40 -18.20 -35.47
N SER A 470 -9.75 -17.13 -35.95
CA SER A 470 -8.69 -17.29 -36.94
C SER A 470 -7.62 -18.20 -36.33
N GLN A 471 -7.06 -19.10 -37.13
CA GLN A 471 -6.03 -20.03 -36.69
C GLN A 471 -4.84 -19.29 -36.04
N GLU A 472 -4.55 -18.08 -36.53
CA GLU A 472 -3.53 -17.17 -35.99
C GLU A 472 -3.86 -16.64 -34.59
N ALA A 473 -5.12 -16.27 -34.31
CA ALA A 473 -5.54 -15.79 -32.99
C ALA A 473 -5.46 -16.90 -31.92
N SER A 474 -5.79 -18.13 -32.29
CA SER A 474 -5.70 -19.29 -31.39
C SER A 474 -4.24 -19.65 -31.08
N ILE A 475 -3.35 -19.59 -32.08
CA ILE A 475 -1.92 -19.84 -31.90
C ILE A 475 -1.28 -18.74 -31.04
N ALA A 476 -1.65 -17.48 -31.24
CA ALA A 476 -1.17 -16.36 -30.44
C ALA A 476 -1.62 -16.46 -28.97
N GLU A 477 -2.87 -16.87 -28.73
CA GLU A 477 -3.40 -17.10 -27.38
C GLU A 477 -2.69 -18.26 -26.67
N GLU A 478 -2.51 -19.40 -27.34
CA GLU A 478 -1.81 -20.57 -26.78
C GLU A 478 -0.33 -20.27 -26.49
N LYS A 479 0.36 -19.56 -27.38
CA LYS A 479 1.75 -19.10 -27.18
C LYS A 479 1.85 -18.10 -26.02
N ALA A 480 0.89 -17.19 -25.89
CA ALA A 480 0.85 -16.21 -24.81
C ALA A 480 0.62 -16.90 -23.45
N ILE A 481 -0.32 -17.84 -23.38
CA ILE A 481 -0.60 -18.62 -22.16
C ILE A 481 0.61 -19.45 -21.77
N GLY A 482 1.22 -20.21 -22.69
CA GLY A 482 2.40 -21.01 -22.40
C GLY A 482 3.61 -20.16 -21.94
N THR A 483 3.75 -18.96 -22.49
CA THR A 483 4.80 -18.01 -22.05
C THR A 483 4.53 -17.50 -20.62
N LEU A 484 3.27 -17.21 -20.29
CA LEU A 484 2.88 -16.81 -18.94
C LEU A 484 3.07 -17.96 -17.94
N GLU A 485 2.68 -19.19 -18.30
CA GLU A 485 2.88 -20.37 -17.45
C GLU A 485 4.36 -20.66 -17.17
N GLU A 486 5.24 -20.50 -18.17
CA GLU A 486 6.68 -20.66 -17.99
C GLU A 486 7.29 -19.57 -17.09
N ILE A 487 6.90 -18.30 -17.28
CA ILE A 487 7.38 -17.18 -16.45
C ILE A 487 6.88 -17.31 -15.01
N LEU A 488 5.65 -17.79 -14.83
CA LEU A 488 5.03 -17.99 -13.51
C LEU A 488 5.46 -19.31 -12.85
N GLY A 489 6.29 -20.14 -13.51
CA GLY A 489 6.78 -21.41 -12.96
C GLY A 489 5.72 -22.50 -12.83
N LEU A 490 4.63 -22.42 -13.60
CA LEU A 490 3.49 -23.33 -13.56
C LEU A 490 3.70 -24.62 -14.38
N THR A 491 4.76 -24.71 -15.18
CA THR A 491 5.12 -25.90 -15.94
C THR A 491 5.96 -26.88 -15.12
N ASN A 492 5.31 -27.67 -14.27
CA ASN A 492 5.80 -28.98 -13.82
C ASN A 492 4.69 -29.83 -13.20
N GLN A 493 3.94 -30.56 -14.02
CA GLN A 493 3.56 -31.95 -13.73
C GLN A 493 3.43 -32.76 -15.03
N PRO A 494 4.11 -33.91 -15.18
CA PRO A 494 3.81 -34.82 -16.28
C PRO A 494 2.43 -35.43 -16.05
N SER A 495 1.64 -35.50 -17.12
CA SER A 495 0.30 -36.09 -17.11
C SER A 495 0.33 -37.50 -16.51
N PRO A 496 -0.53 -37.83 -15.52
CA PRO A 496 -0.63 -39.21 -15.05
C PRO A 496 -1.18 -40.08 -16.18
N LYS A 497 -0.44 -41.16 -16.48
CA LYS A 497 -0.86 -42.24 -17.39
C LYS A 497 -1.92 -43.12 -16.76
#